data_AF-A0A2X3GJB8-F1
#
_entry.id   AF-A0A2X3GJB8-F1
#
_cell.length_a   1.000
_cell.length_b   1.000
_cell.length_c   1.000
_cell.angle_alpha   90.00
_cell.angle_beta   90.00
_cell.angle_gamma   90.00
#
_symmetry.space_group_name_H-M   'P 1'
#
loop_
_entity.id
_entity.type
_entity.pdbx_description
1 polymer ?
#
loop_
_entity_poly.entity_id
_entity_poly.type
_entity_poly.pdbx_seq_one_letter_code
_entity_poly.pdbx_strand_id
1 'polypeptide(L)'
;MKPRHADLLAADLDRETLIKYLDRFMMFYIRTADKLTRTAPWLDNMEGGIDYLRSVIIDDKLGLNDHLEEELARLRAAFACEWTETVNNPAAQTRFKHFINSDQRDPNVQVVPERDQHRPATPYERIPVTLVEEKA
;
A
#
# COMPACT_ATOMS: atom_id res chain seq x y z
N MET A 1 8.85 -23.81 -2.02
CA MET A 1 7.68 -22.95 -1.74
C MET A 1 6.49 -23.54 -2.48
N LYS A 2 5.49 -24.09 -1.76
CA LYS A 2 4.23 -24.52 -2.39
C LYS A 2 3.33 -23.29 -2.52
N PRO A 3 2.90 -22.87 -3.73
CA PRO A 3 1.91 -21.82 -3.87
C PRO A 3 0.62 -22.25 -3.18
N ARG A 4 0.02 -21.35 -2.39
CA ARG A 4 -1.20 -21.59 -1.62
C ARG A 4 -2.24 -20.54 -1.99
N HIS A 5 -3.47 -20.99 -2.20
CA HIS A 5 -4.62 -20.11 -2.41
C HIS A 5 -5.18 -19.61 -1.07
N ALA A 6 -5.97 -18.54 -1.12
CA ALA A 6 -6.61 -18.02 0.09
C ALA A 6 -7.60 -19.03 0.68
N ASP A 7 -7.61 -19.14 2.00
CA ASP A 7 -8.59 -19.90 2.76
C ASP A 7 -9.69 -18.96 3.30
N LEU A 8 -10.94 -19.44 3.30
CA LEU A 8 -12.07 -18.62 3.72
C LEU A 8 -12.13 -18.50 5.25
N LEU A 9 -11.88 -17.28 5.75
CA LEU A 9 -11.99 -16.97 7.18
C LEU A 9 -13.47 -16.80 7.60
N ALA A 10 -14.21 -15.96 6.89
CA ALA A 10 -15.62 -15.66 7.11
C ALA A 10 -16.29 -15.14 5.82
N ALA A 11 -17.61 -15.31 5.72
CA ALA A 11 -18.44 -14.84 4.62
C ALA A 11 -19.70 -14.14 5.16
N ASP A 12 -20.45 -13.47 4.28
CA ASP A 12 -21.73 -12.81 4.60
C ASP A 12 -21.65 -11.78 5.74
N LEU A 13 -20.60 -10.94 5.69
CA LEU A 13 -20.36 -9.90 6.69
C LEU A 13 -20.82 -8.52 6.20
N ASP A 14 -21.33 -7.71 7.13
CA ASP A 14 -21.48 -6.29 6.90
C ASP A 14 -20.10 -5.58 6.89
N ARG A 15 -20.09 -4.34 6.39
CA ARG A 15 -18.85 -3.56 6.23
C ARG A 15 -18.13 -3.32 7.55
N GLU A 16 -18.84 -3.05 8.64
CA GLU A 16 -18.23 -2.75 9.93
C GLU A 16 -17.57 -4.00 10.51
N THR A 17 -18.29 -5.13 10.49
CA THR A 17 -17.76 -6.41 10.95
C THR A 17 -16.57 -6.88 10.12
N LEU A 18 -16.62 -6.70 8.80
CA LEU A 18 -15.49 -6.99 7.91
C LEU A 18 -14.22 -6.24 8.32
N ILE A 19 -14.34 -4.93 8.60
CA ILE A 19 -13.21 -4.10 9.01
C ILE A 19 -12.69 -4.59 10.38
N LYS A 20 -13.58 -4.84 11.35
CA LYS A 20 -13.18 -5.37 12.67
C LYS A 20 -12.42 -6.70 12.57
N TYR A 21 -12.87 -7.63 11.73
CA TYR A 21 -12.18 -8.92 11.56
C TYR A 21 -10.82 -8.76 10.89
N LEU A 22 -10.71 -7.87 9.90
CA LEU A 22 -9.43 -7.55 9.28
C LEU A 22 -8.47 -6.93 10.29
N ASP A 23 -8.95 -5.99 11.10
CA ASP A 23 -8.20 -5.31 12.13
C ASP A 23 -7.60 -6.31 13.14
N ARG A 24 -8.45 -7.18 13.69
CA ARG A 24 -8.06 -8.25 14.61
C ARG A 24 -7.08 -9.22 13.95
N PHE A 25 -7.35 -9.65 12.73
CA PHE A 25 -6.47 -10.56 11.98
C PHE A 25 -5.08 -9.97 11.80
N MET A 26 -4.98 -8.71 11.36
CA MET A 26 -3.71 -8.04 11.12
C MET A 26 -2.92 -7.89 12.41
N MET A 27 -3.57 -7.49 13.51
CA MET A 27 -2.90 -7.35 14.81
C MET A 27 -2.47 -8.68 15.39
N PHE A 28 -3.31 -9.71 15.30
CA PHE A 28 -2.96 -11.06 15.74
C PHE A 28 -1.79 -11.63 14.93
N TYR A 29 -1.79 -11.42 13.61
CA TYR A 29 -0.69 -11.78 12.73
C TYR A 29 0.62 -11.08 13.11
N ILE A 30 0.61 -9.75 13.28
CA ILE A 30 1.79 -8.96 13.66
C ILE A 30 2.38 -9.45 15.00
N ARG A 31 1.54 -9.83 15.95
CA ARG A 31 1.97 -10.29 17.28
C ARG A 31 2.52 -11.71 17.31
N THR A 32 2.00 -12.59 16.46
CA THR A 32 2.26 -14.04 16.57
C THR A 32 3.14 -14.60 15.46
N ALA A 33 3.24 -13.91 14.31
CA ALA A 33 4.12 -14.33 13.23
C ALA A 33 5.59 -13.99 13.54
N ASP A 34 6.48 -14.90 13.14
CA ASP A 34 7.92 -14.65 13.20
C ASP A 34 8.35 -13.64 12.11
N LYS A 35 9.51 -13.03 12.28
CA LYS A 35 10.04 -12.00 11.38
C LYS A 35 10.13 -12.52 9.95
N LEU A 36 9.66 -11.70 9.00
CA LEU A 36 9.66 -12.01 7.55
C LEU A 36 8.85 -13.27 7.17
N THR A 37 8.02 -13.78 8.08
CA THR A 37 7.07 -14.84 7.78
C THR A 37 5.94 -14.28 6.92
N ARG A 38 5.38 -15.09 6.02
CA ARG A 38 4.16 -14.76 5.27
C ARG A 38 2.95 -15.41 5.95
N THR A 39 1.75 -14.92 5.67
CA THR A 39 0.51 -15.45 6.27
C THR A 39 0.29 -16.95 6.04
N ALA A 40 0.65 -17.47 4.86
CA ALA A 40 0.50 -18.91 4.55
C ALA A 40 1.32 -19.83 5.48
N PRO A 41 2.66 -19.72 5.56
CA PRO A 41 3.44 -20.54 6.49
C PRO A 41 3.15 -20.24 7.97
N TRP A 42 2.75 -19.01 8.31
CA TRP A 42 2.28 -18.69 9.66
C TRP A 42 1.02 -19.49 10.03
N LEU A 43 0.04 -19.56 9.12
CA LEU A 43 -1.19 -20.32 9.32
C LEU A 43 -0.92 -21.83 9.36
N ASP A 44 0.00 -22.34 8.54
CA ASP A 44 0.41 -23.76 8.56
C ASP A 44 1.07 -24.19 9.86
N ASN A 45 1.82 -23.28 10.50
CA ASN A 45 2.48 -23.55 11.77
C ASN A 45 1.52 -23.46 12.97
N MET A 46 0.30 -22.97 12.76
CA MET A 46 -0.70 -22.81 13.82
C MET A 46 -1.46 -24.11 14.05
N GLU A 47 -1.44 -24.61 15.29
CA GLU A 47 -2.19 -25.82 15.64
C GLU A 47 -3.70 -25.56 15.51
N GLY A 48 -4.36 -26.31 14.63
CA GLY A 48 -5.77 -26.11 14.26
C GLY A 48 -6.02 -25.14 13.10
N GLY A 49 -4.96 -24.55 12.51
CA GLY A 49 -5.02 -23.82 11.25
C GLY A 49 -6.10 -22.73 11.19
N ILE A 50 -6.87 -22.72 10.10
CA ILE A 50 -7.90 -21.70 9.85
C ILE A 50 -9.05 -21.72 10.86
N ASP A 51 -9.42 -22.90 11.37
CA ASP A 51 -10.53 -23.01 12.32
C ASP A 51 -10.13 -22.48 13.70
N TYR A 52 -8.88 -22.72 14.12
CA TYR A 52 -8.35 -22.07 15.32
C TYR A 52 -8.32 -20.56 15.14
N LEU A 53 -7.79 -20.06 14.02
CA LEU A 53 -7.77 -18.63 13.73
C LEU A 53 -9.18 -18.02 13.75
N ARG A 54 -10.18 -18.72 13.18
CA ARG A 54 -11.58 -18.30 13.24
C ARG A 54 -12.06 -18.18 14.69
N SER A 55 -11.77 -19.18 15.53
CA SER A 55 -12.18 -19.15 16.94
C SER A 55 -11.53 -18.01 17.75
N VAL A 56 -10.30 -17.61 17.40
CA VAL A 56 -9.64 -16.48 18.07
C VAL A 56 -10.24 -15.15 17.62
N ILE A 57 -10.40 -14.96 16.30
CA ILE A 57 -10.77 -13.66 15.73
C ILE A 57 -12.28 -13.37 15.85
N ILE A 58 -13.11 -14.40 15.67
CA ILE A 58 -14.58 -14.29 15.66
C ILE A 58 -15.14 -14.57 17.05
N ASP A 59 -14.82 -15.73 17.62
CA ASP A 59 -15.42 -16.21 18.87
C ASP A 59 -14.72 -15.67 20.14
N ASP A 60 -13.71 -14.81 19.96
CA ASP A 60 -12.87 -14.22 21.03
C ASP A 60 -12.37 -15.25 22.06
N LYS A 61 -11.96 -16.43 21.57
CA LYS A 61 -11.55 -17.55 22.43
C LYS A 61 -10.45 -17.19 23.44
N LEU A 62 -9.65 -16.17 23.16
CA LEU A 62 -8.54 -15.72 24.01
C LEU A 62 -8.85 -14.46 24.82
N GLY A 63 -10.01 -13.82 24.64
CA GLY A 63 -10.35 -12.55 25.29
C GLY A 63 -9.43 -11.39 24.89
N LEU A 64 -8.99 -11.38 23.62
CA LEU A 64 -7.97 -10.44 23.13
C LEU A 64 -8.53 -9.40 22.14
N ASN A 65 -9.75 -9.59 21.64
CA ASN A 65 -10.26 -8.78 20.54
C ASN A 65 -10.27 -7.27 20.84
N ASP A 66 -10.75 -6.87 22.02
CA ASP A 66 -10.79 -5.45 22.41
C ASP A 66 -9.37 -4.84 22.43
N HIS A 67 -8.40 -5.59 22.97
CA HIS A 67 -7.02 -5.12 23.05
C HIS A 67 -6.36 -4.99 21.66
N LEU A 68 -6.67 -5.92 20.73
CA LEU A 68 -6.21 -5.84 19.34
C LEU A 68 -6.82 -4.61 18.63
N GLU A 69 -8.11 -4.34 18.86
CA GLU A 69 -8.80 -3.18 18.29
C GLU A 69 -8.22 -1.86 18.80
N GLU A 70 -7.93 -1.77 20.11
CA GLU A 70 -7.29 -0.59 20.71
C GLU A 70 -5.87 -0.33 20.18
N GLU A 71 -5.08 -1.37 19.97
CA GLU A 71 -3.76 -1.23 19.35
C GLU A 71 -3.84 -0.71 17.92
N LEU A 72 -4.75 -1.26 17.13
CA LEU A 72 -4.89 -0.78 15.77
C LEU A 72 -5.46 0.64 15.72
N ALA A 73 -6.34 1.01 16.65
CA ALA A 73 -6.78 2.40 16.80
C ALA A 73 -5.59 3.32 17.09
N ARG A 74 -4.67 2.92 17.95
CA ARG A 74 -3.42 3.66 18.21
C ARG A 74 -2.54 3.78 16.97
N LEU A 75 -2.35 2.68 16.22
CA LEU A 75 -1.57 2.70 14.98
C LEU A 75 -2.21 3.61 13.91
N ARG A 76 -3.53 3.57 13.77
CA ARG A 76 -4.27 4.46 12.86
C ARG A 76 -4.14 5.92 13.26
N ALA A 77 -4.19 6.22 14.55
CA ALA A 77 -4.01 7.58 15.06
C ALA A 77 -2.58 8.10 14.85
N ALA A 78 -1.58 7.21 14.88
CA ALA A 78 -0.17 7.56 14.67
C ALA A 78 0.24 7.58 13.18
N PHE A 79 -0.56 7.00 12.29
CA PHE A 79 -0.23 6.93 10.87
C PHE A 79 -0.26 8.32 10.23
N ALA A 80 0.84 8.68 9.57
CA ALA A 80 0.94 9.86 8.73
C ALA A 80 1.40 9.44 7.32
N CYS A 81 0.73 9.97 6.30
CA CYS A 81 1.10 9.72 4.91
C CYS A 81 1.99 10.85 4.39
N GLU A 82 3.29 10.56 4.23
CA GLU A 82 4.29 11.53 3.77
C GLU A 82 3.94 12.15 2.40
N TRP A 83 3.31 11.39 1.51
CA TRP A 83 2.85 11.88 0.21
C TRP A 83 1.68 12.85 0.34
N THR A 84 0.73 12.56 1.22
CA THR A 84 -0.41 13.45 1.48
C THR A 84 0.10 14.76 2.09
N GLU A 85 1.03 14.66 3.04
CA GLU A 85 1.68 15.84 3.64
C GLU A 85 2.42 16.68 2.58
N THR A 86 3.19 16.02 1.71
CA THR A 86 3.92 16.68 0.61
C THR A 86 2.99 17.37 -0.37
N VAL A 87 1.90 16.71 -0.78
CA VAL A 87 0.90 17.28 -1.68
C VAL A 87 0.19 18.47 -1.03
N ASN A 88 -0.07 18.42 0.28
CA ASN A 88 -0.73 19.53 0.97
C ASN A 88 0.21 20.68 1.36
N ASN A 89 1.53 20.52 1.17
CA ASN A 89 2.53 21.54 1.48
C ASN A 89 3.12 22.17 0.19
N PRO A 90 2.68 23.37 -0.21
CA PRO A 90 3.18 24.04 -1.42
C PRO A 90 4.71 24.22 -1.45
N ALA A 91 5.34 24.41 -0.29
CA ALA A 91 6.80 24.51 -0.23
C ALA A 91 7.48 23.17 -0.55
N ALA A 92 6.91 22.03 -0.11
CA ALA A 92 7.42 20.71 -0.42
C ALA A 92 7.23 20.36 -1.92
N GLN A 93 6.12 20.80 -2.53
CA GLN A 93 5.86 20.59 -3.96
C GLN A 93 6.96 21.18 -4.85
N THR A 94 7.61 22.28 -4.44
CA THR A 94 8.73 22.86 -5.22
C THR A 94 9.90 21.91 -5.44
N ARG A 95 10.07 20.91 -4.55
CA ARG A 95 11.11 19.88 -4.68
C ARG A 95 10.83 18.88 -5.80
N PHE A 96 9.59 18.80 -6.27
CA PHE A 96 9.13 17.89 -7.32
C PHE A 96 9.06 18.59 -8.69
N LYS A 97 9.95 19.56 -8.95
CA LYS A 97 10.17 20.15 -10.26
C LYS A 97 11.19 19.34 -11.06
N HIS A 98 11.06 19.35 -12.39
CA HIS A 98 12.01 18.67 -13.28
C HIS A 98 13.42 19.24 -13.17
N PHE A 99 13.55 20.56 -13.08
CA PHE A 99 14.81 21.26 -12.82
C PHE A 99 14.63 22.29 -11.69
N ILE A 100 15.67 22.46 -10.87
CA ILE A 100 15.68 23.46 -9.79
C ILE A 100 16.07 24.84 -10.33
N ASN A 101 16.85 24.88 -11.40
CA ASN A 101 17.51 26.06 -11.96
C ASN A 101 16.87 26.58 -13.26
N SER A 102 15.84 25.91 -13.77
CA SER A 102 15.19 26.29 -15.03
C SER A 102 13.71 25.93 -14.99
N ASP A 103 12.87 26.84 -15.49
CA ASP A 103 11.45 26.57 -15.72
C ASP A 103 11.19 25.89 -17.07
N GLN A 104 12.24 25.65 -17.88
CA GLN A 104 12.12 24.91 -19.13
C GLN A 104 11.84 23.43 -18.87
N ARG A 105 10.92 22.84 -19.64
CA ARG A 105 10.71 21.39 -19.64
C ARG A 105 11.87 20.68 -20.34
N ASP A 106 12.21 19.48 -19.90
CA ASP A 106 13.16 18.64 -20.61
C ASP A 106 12.57 18.18 -21.94
N PRO A 107 13.14 18.60 -23.07
CA PRO A 107 12.59 18.28 -24.38
C PRO A 107 12.71 16.79 -24.73
N ASN A 108 13.53 16.02 -24.01
CA ASN A 108 13.62 14.57 -24.17
C ASN A 108 12.44 13.82 -23.52
N VAL A 109 11.73 14.46 -22.59
CA VAL A 109 10.54 13.88 -21.94
C VAL A 109 9.31 14.20 -22.77
N GLN A 110 9.05 13.35 -23.76
CA GLN A 110 7.87 13.44 -24.61
C GLN A 110 6.79 12.51 -24.09
N VAL A 111 5.55 12.99 -24.02
CA VAL A 111 4.39 12.22 -23.55
C VAL A 111 3.46 11.90 -24.72
N VAL A 112 2.93 10.69 -24.74
CA VAL A 112 1.99 10.19 -25.76
C VAL A 112 0.70 9.76 -25.06
N PRO A 113 -0.48 10.11 -25.61
CA PRO A 113 -1.74 9.63 -25.07
C PRO A 113 -1.89 8.12 -25.32
N GLU A 114 -2.28 7.39 -24.29
CA GLU A 114 -2.63 5.97 -24.38
C GLU A 114 -3.92 5.76 -23.60
N ARG A 115 -5.02 5.52 -24.34
CA ARG A 115 -6.37 5.47 -23.78
C ARG A 115 -6.69 6.81 -23.09
N ASP A 116 -7.13 6.78 -21.83
CA ASP A 116 -7.46 7.97 -21.03
C ASP A 116 -6.28 8.44 -20.15
N GLN A 117 -5.06 7.96 -20.40
CA GLN A 117 -3.86 8.32 -19.64
C GLN A 117 -2.73 8.81 -20.56
N HIS A 118 -1.73 9.48 -19.98
CA HIS A 118 -0.52 9.87 -20.68
C HIS A 118 0.63 8.97 -20.21
N ARG A 119 1.48 8.55 -21.14
CA ARG A 119 2.72 7.82 -20.82
C ARG A 119 3.93 8.45 -21.51
N PRO A 120 5.16 8.20 -21.04
CA PRO A 120 6.35 8.56 -21.78
C PRO A 120 6.38 7.90 -23.17
N ALA A 121 6.90 8.62 -24.16
CA ALA A 121 7.12 8.14 -25.52
C ALA A 121 8.17 7.03 -25.53
N THR A 122 7.84 5.91 -26.19
CA THR A 122 8.82 4.85 -26.51
C THR A 122 9.86 5.38 -27.50
N PRO A 123 11.04 4.73 -27.64
CA PRO A 123 12.11 5.23 -28.50
C PRO A 123 11.70 5.56 -29.95
N TYR A 124 10.75 4.81 -30.52
CA TYR A 124 10.28 5.00 -31.90
C TYR A 124 9.22 6.10 -32.05
N GLU A 125 8.57 6.50 -30.95
CA GLU A 125 7.56 7.56 -30.92
C GLU A 125 8.18 8.94 -30.64
N ARG A 126 9.46 8.99 -30.26
CA ARG A 126 10.17 10.23 -29.94
C ARG A 126 10.49 11.01 -31.21
N ILE A 127 10.08 12.27 -31.22
CA ILE A 127 10.46 13.24 -32.24
C ILE A 127 11.89 13.71 -31.94
N PRO A 128 12.81 13.74 -32.90
CA PRO A 128 14.17 14.23 -32.68
C PRO A 128 14.16 15.71 -32.28
N VAL A 129 14.83 16.03 -31.19
CA VAL A 129 14.95 17.39 -30.66
C VAL A 129 16.26 18.00 -31.16
N THR A 130 16.20 19.15 -31.83
CA THR A 130 17.38 19.96 -32.18
C THR A 130 17.36 21.22 -31.33
N LEU A 131 18.39 21.42 -30.50
CA LEU A 131 18.57 22.67 -29.76
C LEU A 131 19.17 23.72 -30.70
N VAL A 132 18.45 24.82 -30.91
CA VAL A 132 18.96 25.98 -31.66
C VAL A 132 19.42 27.00 -30.63
N GLU A 133 20.72 27.30 -30.58
CA GLU A 133 21.24 28.37 -29.73
C GLU A 133 20.82 29.73 -30.32
N GLU A 134 19.92 30.45 -29.64
CA GLU A 134 19.74 31.88 -29.91
C GLU A 134 20.95 32.64 -29.35
N LYS A 135 21.77 33.20 -30.23
CA LYS A 135 22.81 34.16 -29.84
C LYS A 135 22.13 35.42 -29.32
N ALA A 136 22.35 35.73 -28.04
CA ALA A 136 21.99 36.99 -27.40
C ALA A 136 22.76 38.18 -28.00
#